data_AF-A0A1D2I434-F1
#
_entry.id   AF-A0A1D2I434-F1
#
_cell.length_a   1.000
_cell.length_b   1.000
_cell.length_c   1.000
_cell.angle_alpha   90.00
_cell.angle_beta   90.00
_cell.angle_gamma   90.00
#
_symmetry.space_group_name_H-M   'P 1'
#
loop_
_entity.id
_entity.type
_entity.pdbx_description
1 polymer ?
#
loop_
_entity_poly.entity_id
_entity_poly.type
_entity_poly.pdbx_seq_one_letter_code
_entity_poly.pdbx_strand_id
1 'polypeptide(L)'
;MPTELSPEERSLRARLAAHTSWANTLDPKSRTARARAAANGRFEKQAREKHPDATDEQIARVAEHLRKAHYSAMALKSAAARRAKARKPAIA
;
A
#
# COMPACT_ATOMS: atom_id res chain seq x y z
N MET A 1 -3.86 -14.38 -33.84
CA MET A 1 -4.77 -14.56 -32.69
C MET A 1 -4.94 -13.19 -32.04
N PRO A 2 -6.16 -12.67 -31.80
CA PRO A 2 -6.30 -11.38 -31.13
C PRO A 2 -5.79 -11.53 -29.70
N THR A 3 -4.64 -10.93 -29.41
CA THR A 3 -3.90 -11.06 -28.15
C THR A 3 -4.28 -10.00 -27.12
N GLU A 4 -5.27 -9.16 -27.39
CA GLU A 4 -5.66 -8.08 -26.50
C GLU A 4 -7.06 -8.29 -25.94
N LEU A 5 -7.12 -8.61 -24.65
CA LEU A 5 -8.34 -8.57 -23.87
C LEU A 5 -8.85 -7.13 -23.76
N SER A 6 -10.17 -6.92 -23.82
CA SER A 6 -10.78 -5.63 -23.50
C SER A 6 -10.51 -5.22 -22.04
N PRO A 7 -10.67 -3.93 -21.66
CA PRO A 7 -10.60 -3.51 -20.26
C PRO A 7 -11.53 -4.30 -19.32
N GLU A 8 -12.75 -4.62 -19.77
CA GLU A 8 -13.72 -5.41 -19.01
C GLU A 8 -13.24 -6.86 -18.83
N GLU A 9 -12.75 -7.49 -19.90
CA GLU A 9 -12.25 -8.86 -19.87
C GLU A 9 -10.99 -8.99 -18.99
N ARG A 10 -10.09 -8.00 -19.03
CA ARG A 10 -8.93 -7.93 -18.12
C ARG A 10 -9.39 -7.86 -16.66
N SER A 11 -10.41 -7.06 -16.39
CA SER A 11 -10.98 -6.91 -15.04
C SER A 11 -11.63 -8.21 -14.56
N LEU A 12 -12.38 -8.90 -15.43
CA LEU A 12 -13.00 -10.18 -15.12
C LEU A 12 -11.94 -11.26 -14.84
N ARG A 13 -10.91 -11.36 -15.68
CA ARG A 13 -9.79 -12.29 -15.51
C ARG A 13 -9.07 -12.08 -14.17
N ALA A 14 -8.83 -10.82 -13.79
CA ALA A 14 -8.19 -10.49 -12.51
C ALA A 14 -9.04 -10.94 -11.31
N ARG A 15 -10.37 -10.75 -11.37
CA ARG A 15 -11.30 -11.21 -10.32
C ARG A 15 -11.31 -12.73 -10.21
N LEU A 16 -11.41 -13.43 -11.35
CA LEU A 16 -11.35 -14.89 -11.38
C LEU A 16 -10.08 -15.40 -10.70
N ALA A 17 -8.92 -14.86 -11.08
CA ALA A 17 -7.64 -15.23 -10.49
C ALA A 17 -7.59 -14.96 -8.97
N ALA A 18 -8.14 -13.83 -8.51
CA ALA A 18 -8.20 -13.50 -7.09
C ALA A 18 -9.07 -14.51 -6.31
N HIS A 19 -10.27 -14.82 -6.81
CA HIS A 19 -11.17 -15.78 -6.16
C HIS A 19 -10.57 -17.19 -6.13
N THR A 20 -10.02 -17.68 -7.24
CA THR A 20 -9.32 -18.97 -7.29
C THR A 20 -8.16 -19.02 -6.31
N SER A 21 -7.36 -17.95 -6.25
CA SER A 21 -6.23 -17.87 -5.33
C SER A 21 -6.65 -17.90 -3.87
N TRP A 22 -7.76 -17.25 -3.51
CA TRP A 22 -8.27 -17.24 -2.13
C TRP A 22 -8.97 -18.55 -1.76
N ALA A 23 -9.64 -19.21 -2.70
CA ALA A 23 -10.19 -20.55 -2.49
C ALA A 23 -9.10 -21.57 -2.12
N ASN A 24 -7.89 -21.41 -2.67
CA ASN A 24 -6.73 -22.25 -2.34
C ASN A 24 -5.99 -21.84 -1.05
N THR A 25 -6.47 -20.85 -0.31
CA THR A 25 -5.80 -20.34 0.90
C THR A 25 -6.62 -20.68 2.15
N LEU A 26 -6.20 -21.71 2.87
CA LEU A 26 -6.85 -22.14 4.12
C LEU A 26 -6.55 -21.22 5.31
N ASP A 27 -5.37 -20.58 5.33
CA ASP A 27 -4.99 -19.59 6.34
C ASP A 27 -4.64 -18.23 5.69
N PRO A 28 -5.62 -17.30 5.64
CA PRO A 28 -5.41 -15.95 5.10
C PRO A 28 -4.40 -15.10 5.89
N LYS A 29 -4.29 -15.33 7.21
CA LYS A 29 -3.41 -14.55 8.10
C LYS A 29 -1.96 -14.89 7.79
N SER A 30 -1.65 -16.17 7.61
CA SER A 30 -0.30 -16.62 7.25
C SER A 30 0.11 -16.20 5.86
N ARG A 31 -0.80 -16.27 4.87
CA ARG A 31 -0.53 -15.81 3.49
C ARG A 31 -0.01 -14.37 3.44
N THR A 32 -0.57 -13.49 4.26
CA THR A 32 -0.21 -12.05 4.27
C THR A 32 0.83 -11.68 5.33
N ALA A 33 1.26 -12.62 6.18
CA ALA A 33 2.12 -12.33 7.33
C ALA A 33 3.46 -11.68 6.92
N ARG A 34 4.14 -12.23 5.91
CA ARG A 34 5.42 -11.69 5.40
C ARG A 34 5.27 -10.27 4.87
N ALA A 35 4.22 -10.01 4.09
CA ALA A 35 3.95 -8.68 3.56
C ALA A 35 3.65 -7.66 4.68
N ARG A 36 2.88 -8.05 5.69
CA ARG A 36 2.60 -7.20 6.87
C ARG A 36 3.86 -6.92 7.69
N ALA A 37 4.72 -7.92 7.89
CA ALA A 37 5.99 -7.75 8.58
C ALA A 37 6.91 -6.78 7.83
N ALA A 38 7.08 -6.96 6.51
CA ALA A 38 7.88 -6.06 5.68
C ALA A 38 7.31 -4.63 5.67
N ALA A 39 5.99 -4.49 5.56
CA ALA A 39 5.32 -3.19 5.63
C ALA A 39 5.60 -2.49 6.97
N ASN A 40 5.54 -3.20 8.09
CA ASN A 40 5.83 -2.61 9.40
C ASN A 40 7.33 -2.28 9.58
N GLY A 41 8.22 -3.17 9.15
CA GLY A 41 9.68 -3.02 9.34
C GLY A 41 10.35 -2.00 8.42
N ARG A 42 9.69 -1.57 7.33
CA ARG A 42 10.30 -0.63 6.35
C ARG A 42 10.77 0.69 6.98
N PHE A 43 10.06 1.19 7.99
CA PHE A 43 10.39 2.46 8.63
C PHE A 43 11.60 2.35 9.55
N GLU A 44 11.79 1.20 10.18
CA GLU A 44 13.01 0.94 10.96
C GLU A 44 14.23 0.87 10.04
N LYS A 45 14.10 0.17 8.90
CA LYS A 45 15.16 0.14 7.88
C LYS A 45 15.51 1.56 7.40
N GLN A 46 14.51 2.37 7.07
CA GLN A 46 14.72 3.77 6.68
C GLN A 46 15.34 4.62 7.80
N ALA A 47 14.95 4.39 9.05
CA ALA A 47 15.53 5.08 10.20
C ALA A 47 17.02 4.75 10.35
N ARG A 48 17.40 3.47 10.22
CA ARG A 48 18.80 3.03 10.28
C ARG A 48 19.63 3.54 9.10
N GLU A 49 19.05 3.57 7.90
CA GLU A 49 19.70 4.19 6.73
C GLU A 49 19.94 5.69 6.92
N LYS A 50 19.02 6.40 7.58
CA LYS A 50 19.12 7.84 7.83
C LYS A 50 20.07 8.18 8.98
N HIS A 51 20.19 7.28 9.96
CA HIS A 51 20.97 7.48 11.18
C HIS A 51 21.71 6.17 11.53
N PRO A 52 22.83 5.86 10.84
CA PRO A 52 23.53 4.59 11.00
C PRO A 52 24.12 4.39 12.41
N ASP A 53 24.52 5.48 13.07
CA ASP A 53 25.16 5.45 14.40
C ASP A 53 24.18 5.65 15.56
N ALA A 54 22.88 5.70 15.29
CA ALA A 54 21.86 5.91 16.31
C ALA A 54 21.60 4.66 17.15
N THR A 55 21.26 4.86 18.43
CA THR A 55 20.85 3.77 19.32
C THR A 55 19.50 3.19 18.90
N ASP A 56 19.20 1.96 19.31
CA ASP A 56 17.92 1.32 18.97
C ASP A 56 16.69 2.12 19.46
N GLU A 57 16.80 2.79 20.61
CA GLU A 57 15.74 3.67 21.12
C GLU A 57 15.52 4.89 20.21
N GLN A 58 16.61 5.51 19.74
CA GLN A 58 16.55 6.61 18.79
C GLN A 58 15.95 6.15 17.45
N ILE A 59 16.36 4.97 16.97
CA ILE A 59 15.81 4.35 15.76
C ILE A 59 14.32 4.08 15.90
N ALA A 60 13.85 3.52 17.02
CA ALA A 60 12.44 3.26 17.27
C ALA A 60 11.61 4.55 17.22
N ARG A 61 12.09 5.61 17.89
CA ARG A 61 11.46 6.94 17.85
C ARG A 61 11.41 7.52 16.44
N VAL A 62 12.52 7.45 15.69
CA VAL A 62 12.56 7.94 14.30
C VAL A 62 11.63 7.13 13.40
N ALA A 63 11.61 5.81 13.53
CA ALA A 63 10.73 4.93 12.75
C ALA A 63 9.25 5.24 13.00
N GLU A 64 8.86 5.53 14.24
CA GLU A 64 7.51 5.97 14.57
C GLU A 64 7.14 7.28 13.87
N HIS A 65 8.04 8.28 13.90
CA HIS A 65 7.82 9.55 13.21
C HIS A 65 7.77 9.39 11.69
N LEU A 66 8.64 8.56 11.09
CA LEU A 66 8.61 8.24 9.66
C LEU A 66 7.28 7.59 9.26
N ARG A 67 6.79 6.66 10.08
CA ARG A 67 5.48 6.04 9.90
C ARG A 67 4.37 7.09 9.90
N LYS A 68 4.31 7.94 10.92
CA LYS A 68 3.31 9.02 11.02
C LYS A 68 3.39 9.96 9.82
N ALA A 69 4.58 10.42 9.45
CA ALA A 69 4.80 11.31 8.32
C ALA A 69 4.31 10.69 7.00
N HIS A 70 4.59 9.41 6.76
CA HIS A 70 4.15 8.71 5.55
C HIS A 70 2.62 8.69 5.41
N TYR A 71 1.91 8.29 6.47
CA TYR A 71 0.44 8.24 6.43
C TYR A 71 -0.18 9.63 6.36
N SER A 72 0.38 10.63 7.04
CA SER A 72 -0.05 12.03 6.93
C SER A 72 0.12 12.57 5.50
N ALA A 73 1.24 12.27 4.83
CA ALA A 73 1.47 12.67 3.45
C ALA A 73 0.44 12.03 2.49
N MET A 74 0.10 10.76 2.68
CA MET A 74 -0.95 10.10 1.90
C MET A 74 -2.33 10.73 2.14
N ALA A 75 -2.67 11.02 3.39
CA ALA A 75 -3.94 11.66 3.74
C ALA A 75 -4.07 13.05 3.09
N LEU A 76 -3.00 13.85 3.12
CA LEU A 76 -2.96 15.16 2.48
C LEU A 76 -3.19 15.07 0.96
N LYS A 77 -2.48 14.15 0.29
CA LYS A 77 -2.66 13.90 -1.16
C LYS A 77 -4.09 13.48 -1.48
N SER A 78 -4.68 12.61 -0.66
CA SER A 78 -6.07 12.17 -0.82
C SER A 78 -7.07 13.31 -0.64
N ALA A 79 -6.86 14.18 0.35
CA ALA A 79 -7.68 15.37 0.56
C ALA A 79 -7.61 16.33 -0.64
N ALA A 80 -6.41 16.56 -1.19
CA ALA A 80 -6.22 17.38 -2.39
C ALA A 80 -6.97 16.79 -3.60
N ALA A 81 -6.84 15.48 -3.84
CA ALA A 81 -7.54 14.80 -4.95
C ALA A 81 -9.06 14.88 -4.81
N ARG A 82 -9.61 14.72 -3.60
CA ARG A 82 -11.04 14.88 -3.34
C ARG A 82 -11.53 16.30 -3.61
N ARG A 83 -10.77 17.32 -3.20
CA ARG A 83 -11.08 18.73 -3.50
C ARG A 83 -11.08 19.00 -5.00
N ALA A 84 -10.11 18.45 -5.74
CA ALA A 84 -10.05 18.61 -7.19
C ALA A 84 -11.25 17.95 -7.89
N LYS A 85 -11.64 16.73 -7.48
CA LYS A 85 -12.82 16.04 -8.01
C LYS A 85 -14.10 16.81 -7.75
N ALA A 86 -14.25 17.42 -6.57
CA ALA A 86 -15.43 18.23 -6.24
C ALA A 86 -15.51 19.54 -7.04
N ARG A 87 -14.35 20.11 -7.43
CA ARG A 87 -14.29 21.33 -8.26
C ARG A 87 -14.52 21.07 -9.74
N LYS A 88 -14.32 19.84 -10.21
CA LYS A 88 -14.65 19.48 -11.58
C LYS A 88 -16.18 19.46 -11.68
N PRO A 89 -16.81 20.27 -12.55
CA PRO A 89 -18.26 20.18 -12.73
C PRO A 89 -18.58 18.73 -13.09
N ALA A 90 -19.67 18.20 -12.51
CA ALA A 90 -20.20 16.93 -12.96
C ALA A 90 -20.50 17.09 -14.45
N ILE A 91 -19.72 16.40 -15.28
CA ILE A 91 -19.99 16.36 -16.71
C ILE A 91 -21.33 15.62 -16.81
N ALA A 92 -22.37 16.36 -17.21
CA ALA A 92 -23.70 15.84 -17.49
C ALA A 92 -23.65 14.87 -18.68
#